data_AF-A0A4Q3EAX2-F1
#
_entry.id   AF-A0A4Q3EAX2-F1
#
_cell.length_a   1.000
_cell.length_b   1.000
_cell.length_c   1.000
_cell.angle_alpha   90.00
_cell.angle_beta   90.00
_cell.angle_gamma   90.00
#
_symmetry.space_group_name_H-M   'P 1'
#
loop_
_entity.id
_entity.type
_entity.pdbx_description
1 polymer ?
#
loop_
_entity_poly.entity_id
_entity_poly.type
_entity_poly.pdbx_seq_one_letter_code
_entity_poly.pdbx_strand_id
1 'polypeptide(L)'
;DTMELWKFGDHKNYTSLSLLAAIFNIPTPKDDIDGSQVGYVYWEENDSERIKTYCQKDVITTAQLIRKFRNEDLISEENITYID
;
A
#
# COMPACT_ATOMS: atom_id res chain seq x y z
N ASP A 1 -15.24 2.86 -3.90
CA ASP A 1 -13.87 3.06 -3.40
C ASP A 1 -13.55 1.93 -2.43
N THR A 2 -12.42 1.24 -2.55
CA THR A 2 -12.03 0.15 -1.62
C THR A 2 -11.94 0.66 -0.18
N MET A 3 -11.67 1.96 0.01
CA MET A 3 -11.78 2.72 1.26
C MET A 3 -13.06 2.42 2.07
N GLU A 4 -14.18 2.14 1.41
CA GLU A 4 -15.45 1.86 2.09
C GLU A 4 -15.49 0.49 2.79
N LEU A 5 -14.70 -0.49 2.34
CA LEU A 5 -14.70 -1.85 2.90
C LEU A 5 -14.10 -1.92 4.31
N TRP A 6 -13.22 -0.98 4.67
CA TRP A 6 -12.40 -1.04 5.89
C TRP A 6 -12.52 0.17 6.83
N LYS A 7 -13.46 1.08 6.56
CA LYS A 7 -13.79 2.15 7.52
C LYS A 7 -14.46 1.62 8.80
N PHE A 8 -14.86 0.35 8.87
CA PHE A 8 -15.62 -0.22 10.00
C PHE A 8 -16.77 0.68 10.50
N GLY A 9 -17.37 1.48 9.60
CA GLY A 9 -18.39 2.47 9.94
C GLY A 9 -17.90 3.77 10.60
N ASP A 10 -16.61 3.93 10.93
CA ASP A 10 -16.05 5.20 11.42
C ASP A 10 -15.55 6.06 10.25
N HIS A 11 -16.34 7.07 9.91
CA HIS A 11 -16.03 8.02 8.84
C HIS A 11 -15.01 9.10 9.26
N LYS A 12 -14.65 9.19 10.56
CA LYS A 12 -13.84 10.29 11.11
C LYS A 12 -12.36 9.97 11.24
N ASN A 13 -11.97 8.70 11.27
CA ASN A 13 -10.58 8.28 11.43
C ASN A 13 -10.15 7.39 10.25
N TYR A 14 -9.35 7.97 9.35
CA TYR A 14 -8.74 7.21 8.26
C TYR A 14 -7.73 6.21 8.86
N THR A 15 -8.01 4.92 8.78
CA THR A 15 -7.03 3.89 9.16
C THR A 15 -5.97 3.81 8.08
N SER A 16 -4.70 4.01 8.43
CA SER A 16 -3.62 3.95 7.45
C SER A 16 -3.43 2.54 6.88
N LEU A 17 -3.04 2.45 5.61
CA LEU A 17 -2.70 1.18 4.97
C LEU A 17 -1.57 0.45 5.73
N SER A 18 -0.60 1.18 6.27
CA SER A 18 0.45 0.64 7.16
C SER A 18 -0.11 -0.10 8.36
N LEU A 19 -1.07 0.53 9.04
CA LEU A 19 -1.63 -0.02 10.26
C LEU A 19 -2.40 -1.30 9.95
N LEU A 20 -3.20 -1.30 8.88
CA LEU A 20 -3.91 -2.49 8.43
C LEU A 20 -2.93 -3.61 8.05
N ALA A 21 -1.91 -3.30 7.27
CA ALA A 21 -0.91 -4.29 6.88
C ALA A 21 -0.18 -4.89 8.09
N ALA A 22 0.18 -4.08 9.09
CA ALA A 22 0.76 -4.54 10.34
C ALA A 22 -0.20 -5.46 11.12
N ILE A 23 -1.48 -5.11 11.23
CA ILE A 23 -2.51 -5.93 11.90
C ILE A 23 -2.65 -7.30 11.23
N PHE A 24 -2.60 -7.36 9.90
CA PHE A 24 -2.75 -8.61 9.14
C PHE A 24 -1.44 -9.37 8.91
N ASN A 25 -0.33 -8.94 9.52
CA ASN A 25 1.02 -9.50 9.30
C ASN A 25 1.39 -9.58 7.81
N ILE A 26 0.98 -8.58 7.03
CA ILE A 26 1.37 -8.46 5.63
C ILE A 26 2.76 -7.80 5.63
N PRO A 27 3.79 -8.43 5.05
CA PRO A 27 5.11 -7.82 4.96
C PRO A 27 5.00 -6.53 4.15
N THR A 28 5.35 -5.40 4.76
CA THR A 28 5.36 -4.10 4.08
C THR A 28 6.79 -3.66 3.83
N PRO A 29 7.18 -3.36 2.59
CA PRO A 29 8.51 -2.82 2.26
C PRO A 29 8.55 -1.29 2.46
N LYS A 30 8.10 -0.82 3.64
CA LYS A 30 7.97 0.61 3.99
C LYS A 30 9.32 1.17 4.43
N ASP A 31 10.23 1.35 3.48
CA ASP A 31 11.63 1.64 3.85
C ASP A 31 12.13 3.01 3.40
N ASP A 32 11.47 3.74 2.47
CA ASP A 32 12.10 4.94 1.91
C ASP A 32 11.24 6.23 1.86
N ILE A 33 9.93 6.19 1.58
CA ILE A 33 9.06 7.39 1.59
C ILE A 33 7.63 7.10 2.08
N ASP A 34 6.95 8.13 2.60
CA ASP A 34 5.51 8.15 2.89
C ASP A 34 4.73 9.14 1.99
N GLY A 35 3.39 9.06 2.03
CA GLY A 35 2.51 9.87 1.17
C GLY A 35 2.71 11.39 1.28
N SER A 36 3.19 11.90 2.42
CA SER A 36 3.52 13.32 2.60
C SER A 36 4.81 13.73 1.89
N GLN A 37 5.70 12.77 1.60
CA GLN A 37 7.00 13.01 0.99
C GLN A 37 6.96 12.97 -0.55
N VAL A 38 5.89 12.43 -1.16
CA VAL A 38 5.74 12.33 -2.63
C VAL A 38 5.96 13.67 -3.32
N GLY A 39 5.45 14.76 -2.75
CA GLY A 39 5.65 16.11 -3.31
C GLY A 39 7.10 16.56 -3.29
N TYR A 40 7.81 16.31 -2.19
CA TYR A 40 9.24 16.63 -2.06
C TYR A 40 10.08 15.82 -3.06
N VAL A 41 9.84 14.50 -3.15
CA VAL A 41 10.56 13.62 -4.06
C VAL A 41 10.35 14.03 -5.52
N TYR A 42 9.13 14.46 -5.88
CA TYR A 42 8.84 14.91 -7.23
C TYR A 42 9.51 16.24 -7.57
N TRP A 43 9.38 17.25 -6.71
CA TRP A 43 9.82 18.61 -7.03
C TRP A 43 11.28 18.90 -6.71
N GLU A 44 11.81 18.34 -5.63
CA GLU A 44 13.17 18.62 -5.13
C GLU A 44 14.16 17.54 -5.57
N GLU A 45 13.78 16.27 -5.46
CA GLU A 45 14.68 15.15 -5.84
C GLU A 45 14.55 14.79 -7.33
N ASN A 46 13.44 15.17 -7.98
CA ASN A 46 13.10 14.84 -9.37
C ASN A 46 13.18 13.32 -9.66
N ASP A 47 12.82 12.50 -8.68
CA ASP A 47 12.92 11.03 -8.72
C ASP A 47 11.53 10.39 -8.88
N SER A 48 11.07 10.33 -10.13
CA SER A 48 9.77 9.72 -10.44
C SER A 48 9.77 8.19 -10.32
N GLU A 49 10.93 7.54 -10.44
CA GLU A 49 11.02 6.06 -10.36
C GLU A 49 10.81 5.58 -8.92
N ARG A 50 11.31 6.35 -7.95
CA ARG A 50 11.05 6.13 -6.53
C ARG A 50 9.56 6.25 -6.19
N ILE A 51 8.87 7.25 -6.75
CA ILE A 51 7.42 7.41 -6.60
C ILE A 51 6.65 6.25 -7.26
N LYS A 52 7.04 5.83 -8.46
CA LYS A 52 6.46 4.66 -9.15
C LYS A 52 6.57 3.41 -8.28
N THR A 53 7.76 3.14 -7.74
CA THR A 53 8.02 2.00 -6.86
C THR A 53 7.15 2.05 -5.60
N TYR A 54 7.03 3.22 -4.97
CA TYR A 54 6.15 3.44 -3.83
C TYR A 54 4.68 3.11 -4.15
N CYS A 55 4.15 3.64 -5.26
CA CYS A 55 2.77 3.39 -5.67
C CYS A 55 2.52 1.91 -6.01
N GLN A 56 3.48 1.25 -6.67
CA GLN A 56 3.38 -0.18 -6.98
C GLN A 56 3.30 -1.05 -5.71
N LYS A 57 4.09 -0.72 -4.69
CA LYS A 57 4.04 -1.39 -3.38
C LYS A 57 2.69 -1.20 -2.66
N ASP A 58 2.10 -0.01 -2.75
CA ASP A 58 0.77 0.28 -2.18
C ASP A 58 -0.33 -0.56 -2.86
N VAL A 59 -0.26 -0.74 -4.19
CA VAL A 59 -1.19 -1.59 -4.95
C VAL A 59 -1.08 -3.06 -4.49
N ILE A 60 0.14 -3.58 -4.37
CA ILE A 60 0.37 -4.95 -3.90
C ILE A 60 -0.17 -5.12 -2.47
N THR A 61 0.17 -4.21 -1.57
CA THR A 61 -0.28 -4.24 -0.17
C THR A 61 -1.82 -4.22 -0.08
N THR A 62 -2.47 -3.39 -0.91
CA THR A 62 -3.93 -3.33 -1.00
C THR A 62 -4.54 -4.66 -1.49
N ALA A 63 -3.94 -5.29 -2.51
CA ALA A 63 -4.39 -6.59 -3.00
C ALA A 63 -4.24 -7.70 -1.93
N GLN A 64 -3.12 -7.72 -1.21
CA GLN A 64 -2.89 -8.64 -0.10
C GLN A 64 -3.93 -8.44 1.02
N LEU A 65 -4.25 -7.19 1.33
CA LEU A 65 -5.22 -6.84 2.36
C LEU A 65 -6.64 -7.32 2.01
N ILE A 66 -7.05 -7.15 0.75
CA ILE A 66 -8.34 -7.67 0.26
C ILE A 66 -8.40 -9.20 0.38
N ARG A 67 -7.31 -9.90 0.08
CA ARG A 67 -7.24 -11.36 0.24
C ARG A 67 -7.33 -11.77 1.70
N LYS A 68 -6.64 -11.07 2.60
CA LYS A 68 -6.74 -11.33 4.05
C LYS A 68 -8.15 -11.10 4.60
N PHE A 69 -8.86 -10.09 4.12
CA PHE A 69 -10.28 -9.93 4.45
C PHE A 69 -11.17 -11.06 3.96
N ARG A 70 -10.80 -11.70 2.86
CA ARG A 70 -11.45 -12.90 2.33
C ARG A 70 -10.94 -14.21 2.97
N ASN A 71 -10.06 -14.10 3.96
CA ASN A 71 -9.39 -15.23 4.60
C ASN A 71 -8.58 -16.11 3.63
N GLU A 72 -8.00 -15.47 2.60
CA GLU A 72 -7.14 -16.11 1.61
C GLU A 72 -5.66 -15.93 1.95
N ASP A 73 -4.81 -16.82 1.43
CA ASP A 73 -3.36 -16.71 1.55
C ASP A 73 -2.82 -15.52 0.76
N LEU A 74 -1.61 -15.08 1.12
CA LEU A 74 -0.94 -14.00 0.41
C LEU A 74 -0.61 -14.43 -1.03
N ILE A 75 -0.61 -13.46 -1.95
CA ILE A 75 -0.05 -13.63 -3.30
C ILE A 75 1.46 -13.84 -3.13
N SER A 76 1.97 -14.93 -3.66
CA SER A 76 3.41 -15.18 -3.67
C SER A 76 4.13 -14.26 -4.66
N GLU A 77 5.37 -13.86 -4.35
CA GLU A 77 6.13 -12.87 -5.13
C GLU A 77 6.32 -13.29 -6.58
N GLU A 78 6.46 -14.59 -6.87
CA GLU A 78 6.57 -15.12 -8.23
C GLU A 78 5.31 -14.90 -9.09
N ASN A 79 4.17 -14.62 -8.46
CA ASN A 79 2.91 -14.32 -9.14
C ASN A 79 2.68 -12.80 -9.31
N ILE A 80 3.67 -11.97 -8.97
CA ILE A 80 3.62 -10.52 -9.11
C ILE A 80 4.55 -10.11 -10.25
N THR A 81 4.03 -9.38 -11.23
CA THR A 81 4.80 -8.87 -12.36
C THR A 81 4.57 -7.38 -12.51
N TYR A 82 5.66 -6.61 -12.61
CA TYR A 82 5.61 -5.20 -12.92
C TYR A 82 5.63 -5.02 -14.44
N ILE A 83 4.74 -4.16 -14.93
CA ILE A 83 4.65 -3.78 -16.34
C ILE A 83 5.17 -2.34 -16.43
N ASP A 84 6.09 -2.11 -17.37
CA ASP A 84 6.63 -0.77 -17.67
C ASP A 84 5.75 0.00 -18.66
#